data_AF-A0A087TIT7-F1
#
_entry.id   AF-A0A087TIT7-F1
#
_cell.length_a   1.000
_cell.length_b   1.000
_cell.length_c   1.000
_cell.angle_alpha   90.00
_cell.angle_beta   90.00
_cell.angle_gamma   90.00
#
_symmetry.space_group_name_H-M   'P 1'
#
loop_
_entity.id
_entity.type
_entity.pdbx_description
1 polymer ?
#
loop_
_entity_poly.entity_id
_entity_poly.type
_entity_poly.pdbx_seq_one_letter_code
_entity_poly.pdbx_strand_id
1 'polypeptide(L)'
;MPSNKSVIIIDDFGSPKELADFISYLDKNDDLYNEYLQFKETGVTNEFLKQTLLKRNWGVNDVYKIDFIRGFECYVCDKLHALNKSASLSIANRKHMNCPQPHMSVISENKIITYDDEWLREDWIENYWFAFDQARAIELMIKNGENNSSNFMQYVLKYKYQH
;
A
#
# COMPACT_ATOMS: atom_id res chain seq x y z
N MET A 1 14.11 -8.89 11.20
CA MET A 1 13.14 -10.00 11.29
C MET A 1 12.64 -10.15 12.71
N PRO A 2 11.38 -10.61 12.92
CA PRO A 2 10.77 -10.77 14.25
C PRO A 2 11.63 -11.55 15.27
N SER A 3 12.22 -12.66 14.83
CA SER A 3 13.15 -13.51 15.59
C SER A 3 14.13 -14.19 14.62
N ASN A 4 15.09 -14.98 15.12
CA ASN A 4 16.01 -15.74 14.26
C ASN A 4 15.27 -16.76 13.38
N LYS A 5 14.31 -17.51 13.94
CA LYS A 5 13.43 -18.43 13.21
C LYS A 5 12.08 -17.77 12.96
N SER A 6 12.04 -16.86 12.00
CA SER A 6 10.78 -16.21 11.56
C SER A 6 10.64 -16.12 10.05
N VAL A 7 11.72 -16.39 9.31
CA VAL A 7 11.80 -16.43 7.85
C VAL A 7 12.88 -17.41 7.44
N ILE A 8 12.79 -17.93 6.22
CA ILE A 8 13.86 -18.68 5.57
C ILE A 8 14.55 -17.72 4.61
N ILE A 9 15.85 -17.46 4.80
CA ILE A 9 16.62 -16.55 3.96
C ILE A 9 17.23 -17.38 2.82
N ILE A 10 16.82 -17.09 1.58
CA ILE A 10 17.23 -17.87 0.41
C ILE A 10 18.74 -17.81 0.16
N ASP A 11 19.39 -16.71 0.54
CA ASP A 11 20.83 -16.49 0.35
C ASP A 11 21.71 -17.37 1.28
N ASP A 12 21.12 -18.01 2.29
CA ASP A 12 21.82 -18.92 3.20
C ASP A 12 22.04 -20.32 2.59
N PHE A 13 21.52 -20.58 1.38
CA PHE A 13 21.60 -21.87 0.70
C PHE A 13 22.49 -21.79 -0.54
N GLY A 14 23.37 -22.78 -0.73
CA GLY A 14 24.31 -22.81 -1.86
C GLY A 14 23.65 -23.11 -3.20
N SER A 15 22.41 -23.62 -3.21
CA SER A 15 21.65 -23.87 -4.43
C SER A 15 20.13 -23.93 -4.18
N PRO A 16 19.30 -23.73 -5.22
CA PRO A 16 17.85 -23.93 -5.11
C PRO A 16 17.45 -25.35 -4.67
N LYS A 17 18.25 -26.37 -5.02
CA LYS A 17 18.02 -27.75 -4.58
C LYS A 17 18.16 -27.87 -3.07
N GLU A 18 19.19 -27.28 -2.49
CA GLU A 18 19.44 -27.33 -1.05
C GLU A 18 18.34 -26.63 -0.26
N LEU A 19 17.84 -25.49 -0.75
CA LEU A 19 16.65 -24.82 -0.21
C LEU A 19 15.41 -25.71 -0.31
N ALA A 20 15.18 -26.35 -1.45
CA ALA A 20 14.01 -27.23 -1.64
C ALA A 20 14.06 -28.46 -0.73
N ASP A 21 15.24 -29.06 -0.55
CA ASP A 21 15.48 -30.16 0.39
C ASP A 21 15.20 -29.72 1.83
N PHE A 22 15.63 -28.52 2.22
CA PHE A 22 15.36 -27.93 3.54
C PHE A 22 13.87 -27.64 3.78
N ILE A 23 13.17 -27.04 2.81
CA ILE A 23 11.73 -26.80 2.90
C ILE A 23 10.98 -28.13 3.02
N SER A 24 11.35 -29.14 2.23
CA SER A 24 10.75 -30.48 2.29
C SER A 24 10.99 -31.18 3.63
N TYR A 25 12.10 -30.88 4.28
CA TYR A 25 12.43 -31.40 5.61
C TYR A 25 11.57 -30.72 6.70
N LEU A 26 11.42 -29.39 6.64
CA LEU A 26 10.54 -28.65 7.56
C LEU A 26 9.08 -29.09 7.43
N ASP A 27 8.57 -29.23 6.20
CA ASP A 27 7.17 -29.63 5.92
C ASP A 27 6.82 -31.01 6.51
N LYS A 28 7.81 -31.91 6.64
CA LYS A 28 7.63 -33.25 7.21
C LYS A 28 7.80 -33.30 8.73
N ASN A 29 8.16 -32.19 9.36
CA ASN A 29 8.45 -32.13 10.79
C ASN A 29 7.75 -30.92 11.42
N ASP A 30 6.56 -31.18 11.96
CA ASP A 30 5.71 -30.16 12.59
C ASP A 30 6.45 -29.42 13.72
N ASP A 31 7.25 -30.09 14.53
CA ASP A 31 7.99 -29.46 15.63
C ASP A 31 8.96 -28.41 15.10
N LEU A 32 9.78 -28.77 14.10
CA LEU A 32 10.74 -27.84 13.48
C LEU A 32 10.06 -26.73 12.69
N TYR A 33 8.96 -27.03 12.02
CA TYR A 33 8.15 -26.01 11.36
C TYR A 33 7.59 -25.00 12.38
N ASN A 34 7.08 -25.48 13.51
CA ASN A 34 6.50 -24.65 14.56
C ASN A 34 7.54 -23.72 15.22
N GLU A 35 8.82 -24.11 15.26
CA GLU A 35 9.88 -23.20 15.71
C GLU A 35 9.97 -21.92 14.86
N TYR A 36 9.65 -21.96 13.56
CA TYR A 36 9.58 -20.78 12.68
C TYR A 36 8.33 -19.92 12.91
N LEU A 37 7.34 -20.45 13.63
CA LEU A 37 6.11 -19.75 13.98
C LEU A 37 6.07 -19.28 15.44
N GLN A 38 6.98 -19.75 16.29
CA GLN A 38 6.99 -19.51 17.73
C GLN A 38 6.96 -18.02 18.12
N PHE A 39 7.53 -17.13 17.29
CA PHE A 39 7.50 -15.69 17.53
C PHE A 39 6.08 -15.09 17.48
N LYS A 40 5.11 -15.77 16.86
CA LYS A 40 3.71 -15.33 16.86
C LYS A 40 3.06 -15.48 18.24
N GLU A 41 3.54 -16.42 19.04
CA GLU A 41 3.06 -16.68 20.40
C GLU A 41 3.89 -15.96 21.45
N THR A 42 5.23 -16.05 21.33
CA THR A 42 6.17 -15.46 22.30
C THR A 42 6.47 -13.99 22.03
N GLY A 43 6.09 -13.51 20.85
CA GLY A 43 6.32 -12.14 20.40
C GLY A 43 7.63 -11.94 19.63
N VAL A 44 7.81 -10.70 19.16
CA VAL A 44 9.05 -10.25 18.50
C VAL A 44 10.18 -10.23 19.53
N THR A 45 11.37 -10.70 19.18
CA THR A 45 12.59 -10.57 20.03
C THR A 45 13.55 -9.51 19.49
N ASN A 46 13.39 -9.09 18.24
CA ASN A 46 14.17 -8.02 17.64
C ASN A 46 13.81 -6.64 18.20
N GLU A 47 14.65 -6.13 19.10
CA GLU A 47 14.44 -4.83 19.76
C GLU A 47 14.44 -3.65 18.77
N PHE A 48 15.29 -3.67 17.74
CA PHE A 48 15.27 -2.63 16.71
C PHE A 48 13.90 -2.55 16.01
N LEU A 49 13.33 -3.71 15.67
CA LEU A 49 12.00 -3.78 15.06
C LEU A 49 10.91 -3.29 16.03
N LYS A 50 10.94 -3.72 17.30
CA LYS A 50 9.98 -3.22 18.31
C LYS A 50 10.02 -1.71 18.43
N GLN A 51 11.21 -1.15 18.59
CA GLN A 51 11.38 0.29 18.74
C GLN A 51 10.91 1.05 17.50
N THR A 52 11.16 0.50 16.31
CA THR A 52 10.67 1.07 15.05
C THR A 52 9.14 1.04 14.96
N LEU A 53 8.51 -0.08 15.31
CA LEU A 53 7.04 -0.23 15.29
C LEU A 53 6.33 0.60 16.36
N LEU A 54 6.98 0.90 17.48
CA LEU A 54 6.45 1.79 18.51
C LEU A 54 6.53 3.27 18.08
N LYS A 55 7.63 3.67 17.43
CA LYS A 55 7.90 5.07 17.05
C LYS A 55 7.26 5.49 15.72
N ARG A 56 6.78 4.55 14.90
CA ARG A 56 6.18 4.91 13.60
C ARG A 56 4.93 5.78 13.76
N ASN A 57 4.81 6.75 12.85
CA ASN A 57 3.71 7.71 12.79
C ASN A 57 2.46 7.15 12.08
N TRP A 58 2.55 5.94 11.51
CA TRP A 58 1.47 5.27 10.79
C TRP A 58 1.08 3.94 11.46
N GLY A 59 -0.13 3.47 11.20
CA GLY A 59 -0.71 2.26 11.80
C GLY A 59 -1.38 1.34 10.78
N VAL A 60 -1.72 0.14 11.23
CA VAL A 60 -2.55 -0.83 10.49
C VAL A 60 -3.82 -1.01 11.32
N ASN A 61 -4.98 -0.74 10.73
CA ASN A 61 -6.28 -0.76 11.43
C ASN A 61 -6.32 0.14 12.68
N ASP A 62 -5.55 1.23 12.69
CA ASP A 62 -5.50 2.20 13.78
C ASP A 62 -6.19 3.50 13.33
N VAL A 63 -7.37 3.77 13.88
CA VAL A 63 -8.18 4.94 13.50
C VAL A 63 -7.56 6.28 13.92
N TYR A 64 -6.58 6.26 14.83
CA TYR A 64 -5.90 7.47 15.33
C TYR A 64 -4.59 7.76 14.60
N LYS A 65 -4.14 6.85 13.74
CA LYS A 65 -2.93 7.03 12.92
C LYS A 65 -3.29 7.09 11.44
N ILE A 66 -2.40 7.70 10.66
CA ILE A 66 -2.48 7.55 9.19
C ILE A 66 -2.20 6.08 8.84
N ASP A 67 -2.80 5.58 7.77
CA ASP A 67 -2.54 4.20 7.33
C ASP A 67 -1.12 4.05 6.75
N PHE A 68 -0.71 2.80 6.59
CA PHE A 68 0.63 2.45 6.12
C PHE A 68 0.94 2.94 4.70
N ILE A 69 -0.07 3.11 3.84
CA ILE A 69 0.11 3.61 2.46
C ILE A 69 0.46 5.09 2.54
N ARG A 70 -0.36 5.89 3.21
CA ARG A 70 -0.07 7.32 3.44
C ARG A 70 1.23 7.53 4.20
N GLY A 71 1.52 6.67 5.18
CA GLY A 71 2.78 6.69 5.92
C GLY A 71 4.01 6.46 5.01
N PHE A 72 3.89 5.54 4.05
CA PHE A 72 4.92 5.30 3.05
C PHE A 72 5.06 6.47 2.06
N GLU A 73 3.96 7.03 1.58
CA GLU A 73 3.95 8.21 0.71
C GLU A 73 4.68 9.38 1.35
N CYS A 74 4.36 9.71 2.60
CA CYS A 74 5.06 10.76 3.36
C CYS A 74 6.55 10.46 3.50
N TYR A 75 6.93 9.22 3.83
CA TYR A 75 8.34 8.83 3.92
C TYR A 75 9.09 9.04 2.61
N VAL A 76 8.52 8.64 1.48
CA VAL A 76 9.12 8.84 0.15
C VAL A 76 9.25 10.33 -0.15
N CYS A 77 8.20 11.12 0.09
CA CYS A 77 8.23 12.57 -0.07
C CYS A 77 9.33 13.22 0.77
N ASP A 78 9.44 12.89 2.05
CA ASP A 78 10.47 13.42 2.95
C ASP A 78 11.88 13.09 2.45
N LYS A 79 12.10 11.86 1.98
CA LYS A 79 13.40 11.45 1.41
C LYS A 79 13.69 12.20 0.11
N LEU A 80 12.73 12.34 -0.79
CA LEU A 80 12.89 13.10 -2.04
C LEU A 80 13.19 14.57 -1.77
N HIS A 81 12.49 15.19 -0.81
CA HIS A 81 12.73 16.57 -0.40
C HIS A 81 14.11 16.75 0.24
N ALA A 82 14.55 15.80 1.07
CA ALA A 82 15.87 15.84 1.71
C ALA A 82 17.03 15.72 0.71
N LEU A 83 16.82 15.07 -0.44
CA LEU A 83 17.83 14.91 -1.49
C LEU A 83 18.08 16.18 -2.34
N ASN A 84 17.28 17.25 -2.14
CA ASN A 84 17.45 18.61 -2.68
C ASN A 84 17.70 18.76 -4.22
N LYS A 85 16.61 19.12 -4.94
CA LYS A 85 16.49 19.94 -6.18
C LYS A 85 17.29 19.66 -7.47
N SER A 86 18.16 18.65 -7.56
CA SER A 86 18.93 18.40 -8.81
C SER A 86 18.57 17.10 -9.55
N ALA A 87 17.67 16.28 -9.00
CA ALA A 87 17.05 15.24 -9.80
C ALA A 87 16.22 15.94 -10.88
N SER A 88 16.53 15.69 -12.16
CA SER A 88 15.69 16.13 -13.27
C SER A 88 14.26 15.75 -12.93
N LEU A 89 13.41 16.75 -12.68
CA LEU A 89 12.01 16.55 -12.38
C LEU A 89 11.36 15.97 -13.63
N SER A 90 11.33 14.65 -13.73
CA SER A 90 10.52 13.93 -14.70
C SER A 90 9.07 14.04 -14.23
N ILE A 91 8.49 15.21 -14.46
CA ILE A 91 7.09 15.48 -14.13
C ILE A 91 6.25 14.66 -15.11
N ALA A 92 5.47 13.74 -14.57
CA ALA A 92 4.45 13.05 -15.34
C ALA A 92 3.54 14.09 -16.03
N ASN A 93 3.42 13.99 -17.35
CA ASN A 93 2.51 14.85 -18.11
C ASN A 93 1.10 14.25 -18.15
N ARG A 94 0.11 15.01 -18.63
CA ARG A 94 -1.27 14.52 -18.73
C ARG A 94 -1.38 13.21 -19.53
N LYS A 95 -0.54 12.97 -20.55
CA LYS A 95 -0.59 11.71 -21.30
C LYS A 95 -0.21 10.50 -20.44
N HIS A 96 0.58 10.69 -19.38
CA HIS A 96 0.95 9.63 -18.44
C HIS A 96 -0.15 9.34 -17.41
N MET A 97 -0.95 10.34 -17.01
CA MET A 97 -1.92 10.23 -15.91
C MET A 97 -3.40 10.29 -16.33
N ASN A 98 -3.70 10.49 -17.62
CA ASN A 98 -5.08 10.60 -18.10
C ASN A 98 -5.69 9.21 -18.36
N CYS A 99 -5.89 8.45 -17.29
CA CYS A 99 -6.59 7.18 -17.33
C CYS A 99 -8.08 7.43 -17.63
N PRO A 100 -8.71 6.70 -18.58
CA PRO A 100 -10.16 6.74 -18.73
C PRO A 100 -10.85 6.11 -17.53
N GLN A 101 -12.16 6.36 -17.38
CA GLN A 101 -12.97 5.65 -16.39
C GLN A 101 -12.77 4.13 -16.56
N PRO A 102 -12.53 3.38 -15.45
CA PRO A 102 -12.38 1.94 -15.53
C PRO A 102 -13.64 1.32 -16.12
N HIS A 103 -13.43 0.33 -16.98
CA HIS A 103 -14.48 -0.51 -17.55
C HIS A 103 -14.05 -1.97 -17.39
N MET A 104 -15.03 -2.87 -17.37
CA MET A 104 -14.76 -4.30 -17.27
C MET A 104 -13.94 -4.74 -18.49
N SER A 105 -12.76 -5.30 -18.25
CA SER A 105 -11.83 -5.72 -19.31
C SER A 105 -12.31 -6.94 -20.09
N VAL A 106 -13.25 -7.71 -19.51
CA VAL A 106 -13.90 -8.84 -20.16
C VAL A 106 -15.28 -8.41 -20.59
N ILE A 107 -15.44 -8.13 -21.88
CA ILE A 107 -16.77 -8.10 -22.50
C ILE A 107 -17.26 -9.54 -22.50
N SER A 108 -17.96 -9.95 -21.45
CA SER A 108 -18.78 -11.14 -21.52
C SER A 108 -20.09 -10.74 -22.18
N GLU A 109 -20.12 -10.79 -23.51
CA GLU A 109 -21.31 -10.48 -24.33
C GLU A 109 -22.57 -11.25 -23.90
N ASN A 110 -22.45 -12.29 -23.05
CA ASN A 110 -23.57 -13.11 -22.56
C ASN A 110 -23.55 -13.47 -21.05
N LYS A 111 -22.75 -12.82 -20.20
CA LYS A 111 -22.93 -13.02 -18.75
C LYS A 111 -23.93 -11.98 -18.27
N ILE A 112 -25.13 -12.44 -17.90
CA ILE A 112 -26.03 -11.68 -17.04
C ILE A 112 -25.23 -11.45 -15.77
N ILE A 113 -24.73 -10.23 -15.60
CA ILE A 113 -24.04 -9.83 -14.38
C ILE A 113 -25.11 -9.82 -13.30
N THR A 114 -25.11 -10.85 -12.44
CA THR A 114 -26.07 -10.92 -11.35
C THR A 114 -25.60 -10.00 -10.22
N TYR A 115 -26.53 -9.50 -9.41
CA TYR A 115 -26.23 -8.61 -8.28
C TYR A 115 -25.26 -9.24 -7.24
N ASP A 116 -25.00 -10.55 -7.37
CA ASP A 116 -24.07 -11.32 -6.54
C ASP A 116 -22.61 -11.28 -7.02
N ASP A 117 -22.32 -10.74 -8.21
CA ASP A 117 -20.94 -10.57 -8.68
C ASP A 117 -20.20 -9.56 -7.77
N GLU A 118 -19.26 -10.05 -6.97
CA GLU A 118 -18.44 -9.23 -6.03
C GLU A 118 -17.77 -8.04 -6.71
N TRP A 119 -17.39 -8.19 -7.97
CA TRP A 119 -16.79 -7.12 -8.76
C TRP A 119 -17.72 -5.93 -9.03
N LEU A 120 -19.05 -6.12 -9.01
CA LEU A 120 -20.02 -5.02 -9.06
C LEU A 120 -20.27 -4.36 -7.70
N ARG A 121 -19.96 -5.05 -6.60
CA ARG A 121 -19.98 -4.47 -5.25
C ARG A 121 -18.77 -3.59 -4.97
N GLU A 122 -17.72 -3.76 -5.77
CA GLU A 122 -16.56 -2.91 -5.67
C GLU A 122 -16.86 -1.59 -6.37
N ASP A 123 -16.90 -0.50 -5.62
CA ASP A 123 -17.26 0.84 -6.10
C ASP A 123 -16.15 1.48 -6.97
N TRP A 124 -15.50 0.74 -7.88
CA TRP A 124 -14.37 1.21 -8.69
C TRP A 124 -14.71 2.47 -9.50
N ILE A 125 -15.94 2.57 -10.00
CA ILE A 125 -16.41 3.76 -10.72
C ILE A 125 -16.51 4.94 -9.76
N GLU A 126 -17.11 4.76 -8.58
CA GLU A 126 -17.21 5.83 -7.59
C GLU A 126 -15.84 6.24 -7.06
N ASN A 127 -14.97 5.27 -6.79
CA ASN A 127 -13.58 5.47 -6.38
C ASN A 127 -12.78 6.23 -7.44
N TYR A 128 -12.98 5.92 -8.73
CA TYR A 128 -12.35 6.64 -9.83
C TYR A 128 -12.78 8.12 -9.83
N TRP A 129 -14.08 8.40 -9.79
CA TRP A 129 -14.58 9.78 -9.79
C TRP A 129 -14.22 10.53 -8.53
N PHE A 130 -14.22 9.86 -7.38
CA PHE A 130 -13.77 10.43 -6.12
C PHE A 130 -12.29 10.78 -6.16
N ALA A 131 -11.42 9.89 -6.65
CA ALA A 131 -9.99 10.18 -6.82
C ALA A 131 -9.76 11.33 -7.81
N PHE A 132 -10.57 11.43 -8.85
CA PHE A 132 -10.51 12.54 -9.80
C PHE A 132 -10.91 13.88 -9.16
N ASP A 133 -11.94 13.90 -8.32
CA ASP A 133 -12.30 15.08 -7.51
C ASP A 133 -11.22 15.46 -6.50
N GLN A 134 -10.58 14.47 -5.88
CA GLN A 134 -9.43 14.69 -5.00
C GLN A 134 -8.26 15.35 -5.75
N ALA A 135 -7.95 14.90 -6.97
CA ALA A 135 -6.89 15.51 -7.78
C ALA A 135 -7.21 16.97 -8.14
N ARG A 136 -8.46 17.28 -8.53
CA ARG A 136 -8.92 18.65 -8.79
C ARG A 136 -8.87 19.52 -7.54
N ALA A 137 -9.24 18.97 -6.38
CA ALA A 137 -9.17 19.66 -5.10
C ALA A 137 -7.72 20.03 -4.73
N ILE A 138 -6.76 19.11 -4.92
CA ILE A 138 -5.34 19.38 -4.69
C ILE A 138 -4.83 20.46 -5.64
N GLU A 139 -5.18 20.41 -6.93
CA GLU A 139 -4.82 21.45 -7.89
C GLU A 139 -5.34 22.83 -7.45
N LEU A 140 -6.58 22.90 -6.96
CA LEU A 140 -7.18 24.13 -6.45
C LEU A 140 -6.53 24.63 -5.16
N MET A 141 -6.19 23.73 -4.23
CA MET A 141 -5.43 24.09 -3.02
C MET A 141 -4.09 24.72 -3.37
N ILE A 142 -3.34 24.10 -4.29
CA ILE A 142 -2.05 24.62 -4.78
C ILE A 142 -2.22 26.01 -5.40
N LYS A 143 -3.22 26.20 -6.27
CA LYS A 143 -3.50 27.50 -6.91
C LYS A 143 -3.85 28.60 -5.90
N ASN A 144 -4.49 28.23 -4.78
CA ASN A 144 -4.86 29.16 -3.73
C ASN A 144 -3.76 29.36 -2.67
N GLY A 145 -2.61 28.70 -2.80
CA GLY A 145 -1.55 28.71 -1.79
C GLY A 145 -1.96 28.07 -0.45
N GLU A 146 -2.97 27.19 -0.47
CA GLU A 146 -3.43 26.45 0.71
C GLU A 146 -2.42 25.35 1.05
N ASN A 147 -1.88 25.40 2.26
CA ASN A 147 -0.87 24.47 2.77
C ASN A 147 -1.38 23.63 3.95
N ASN A 148 -2.58 23.90 4.46
CA ASN A 148 -3.19 23.13 5.53
C ASN A 148 -3.98 21.95 4.97
N SER A 149 -3.43 20.75 5.10
CA SER A 149 -4.07 19.52 4.65
C SER A 149 -5.41 19.22 5.33
N SER A 150 -5.69 19.77 6.52
CA SER A 150 -6.99 19.63 7.18
C SER A 150 -8.15 20.25 6.37
N ASN A 151 -7.86 21.20 5.48
CA ASN A 151 -8.87 21.82 4.62
C ASN A 151 -9.20 20.97 3.37
N PHE A 152 -8.46 19.89 3.11
CA PHE A 152 -8.59 19.07 1.90
C PHE A 152 -10.04 18.67 1.58
N MET A 153 -10.77 18.14 2.56
CA MET A 153 -12.15 17.70 2.34
C MET A 153 -13.09 18.85 1.95
N GLN A 154 -12.85 20.07 2.43
CA GLN A 154 -13.64 21.23 2.03
C GLN A 154 -13.44 21.57 0.55
N TYR A 155 -12.24 21.35 0.01
CA TYR A 155 -11.95 21.53 -1.41
C TYR A 155 -12.54 20.41 -2.26
N VAL A 156 -12.49 19.16 -1.81
CA VAL A 156 -13.14 18.01 -2.50
C VAL A 156 -14.65 18.23 -2.63
N LEU A 157 -15.31 18.72 -1.58
CA LEU A 157 -16.76 18.98 -1.59
C LEU A 157 -17.19 20.06 -2.60
N LYS A 158 -16.27 20.90 -3.12
CA LYS A 158 -16.58 21.85 -4.19
C LYS A 158 -16.78 21.18 -5.56
N TYR A 159 -16.23 19.99 -5.74
CA TYR A 159 -16.29 19.23 -6.99
C TYR A 159 -17.22 18.02 -6.93
N LYS A 160 -17.53 17.51 -5.72
CA LYS A 160 -18.49 16.42 -5.51
C LYS A 160 -19.78 16.75 -6.29
N TYR A 161 -20.19 15.86 -7.19
CA TYR A 161 -21.37 15.95 -8.09
C TYR A 161 -21.19 16.66 -9.45
N GLN A 162 -19.97 16.89 -9.95
CA GLN A 162 -19.74 17.58 -11.24
C GLN A 162 -19.34 16.66 -12.42
N HIS A 163 -19.85 15.42 -12.49
CA HIS A 163 -19.51 14.46 -13.55
C HIS A 163 -20.73 13.85 -14.21
#